data_AF-A0A3D3R0F2-F1
#
_entry.id   AF-A0A3D3R0F2-F1
#
_cell.length_a   1.000
_cell.length_b   1.000
_cell.length_c   1.000
_cell.angle_alpha   90.00
_cell.angle_beta   90.00
_cell.angle_gamma   90.00
#
_symmetry.space_group_name_H-M   'P 1'
#
loop_
_entity.id
_entity.type
_entity.pdbx_description
1 polymer ?
#
loop_
_entity_poly.entity_id
_entity_poly.type
_entity_poly.pdbx_seq_one_letter_code
_entity_poly.pdbx_strand_id
1 'polypeptide(L)'
;HGCAVSANTFTLLAADALKIGPKSGRITVTGNNFSNSYIGNGQVKRRTNDLKAAGLTLDKTRGVTVSGNLFSSVRPKAVEVIEPTTHVIFGNNLLIDVESDHEKLTESIIKNTLIAPAESVKPEAKPSEK
;
A
#
# COMPACT_ATOMS: atom_id res chain seq x y z
N HIS A 1 1.20 -0.96 23.53
CA HIS A 1 -0.12 -0.30 23.42
C HIS A 1 -0.79 -0.76 22.14
N GLY A 2 -2.12 -0.86 22.13
CA GLY A 2 -2.88 -1.15 20.92
C GLY A 2 -3.52 0.14 20.38
N CYS A 3 -3.65 0.25 19.06
CA CYS A 3 -4.34 1.37 18.42
C CYS A 3 -5.06 0.87 17.16
N ALA A 4 -6.02 1.65 16.69
CA ALA A 4 -6.65 1.46 15.40
C ALA A 4 -6.29 2.63 14.48
N VAL A 5 -5.93 2.31 13.25
CA VAL A 5 -5.75 3.27 12.16
C VAL A 5 -6.80 2.92 11.11
N SER A 6 -7.84 3.74 11.02
CA SER A 6 -8.96 3.47 10.13
C SER A 6 -9.57 4.71 9.50
N ALA A 7 -10.16 4.52 8.32
CA ALA A 7 -10.84 5.56 7.56
C ALA A 7 -9.97 6.79 7.21
N ASN A 8 -8.66 6.58 6.99
CA ASN A 8 -7.73 7.64 6.57
C ASN A 8 -7.40 7.56 5.08
N THR A 9 -6.94 8.69 4.54
CA THR A 9 -6.30 8.77 3.22
C THR A 9 -4.86 9.23 3.37
N PHE A 10 -3.92 8.36 3.01
CA PHE A 10 -2.49 8.58 3.00
C PHE A 10 -2.03 8.85 1.57
N THR A 11 -2.06 10.12 1.17
CA THR A 11 -1.66 10.54 -0.18
C THR A 11 -0.32 11.26 -0.15
N LEU A 12 0.62 10.83 -1.00
CA LEU A 12 1.91 11.52 -1.22
C LEU A 12 2.84 11.63 0.00
N LEU A 13 2.80 10.65 0.91
CA LEU A 13 3.74 10.62 2.02
C LEU A 13 5.10 10.13 1.55
N ALA A 14 6.08 11.05 1.47
CA ALA A 14 7.43 10.79 0.94
C ALA A 14 8.29 9.78 1.74
N ALA A 15 7.75 9.26 2.85
CA ALA A 15 8.35 8.27 3.75
C ALA A 15 7.32 7.17 4.06
N ASP A 16 7.56 6.32 5.07
CA ASP A 16 6.57 5.34 5.54
C ASP A 16 5.23 6.02 5.86
N ALA A 17 4.18 5.77 5.07
CA ALA A 17 2.85 6.32 5.35
C ALA A 17 2.30 5.82 6.69
N LEU A 18 2.59 4.57 7.02
CA LEU A 18 2.38 4.01 8.34
C LEU A 18 3.51 3.04 8.66
N LYS A 19 4.21 3.26 9.78
CA LYS A 19 5.20 2.32 10.31
C LYS A 19 4.72 1.70 11.62
N ILE A 20 4.67 0.38 11.66
CA ILE A 20 4.45 -0.39 12.89
C ILE A 20 5.78 -1.01 13.31
N GLY A 21 6.41 -0.39 14.32
CA GLY A 21 7.75 -0.74 14.76
C GLY A 21 7.84 -1.93 15.72
N PRO A 22 9.08 -2.27 16.13
CA PRO A 22 9.33 -3.36 17.07
C PRO A 22 8.57 -3.18 18.39
N LYS A 23 8.21 -4.30 19.03
CA LYS A 23 7.44 -4.33 20.30
C LYS A 23 6.04 -3.68 20.22
N SER A 24 5.60 -3.30 19.02
CA SER A 24 4.21 -2.90 18.76
C SER A 24 3.35 -4.14 18.47
N GLY A 25 2.05 -4.01 18.64
CA GLY A 25 1.09 -5.09 18.42
C GLY A 25 -0.26 -4.77 19.04
N ARG A 26 -1.28 -5.59 18.75
CA ARG A 26 -2.70 -5.26 18.97
C ARG A 26 -3.09 -4.01 18.18
N ILE A 27 -2.65 -3.97 16.92
CA ILE A 27 -2.91 -2.85 16.01
C ILE A 27 -3.83 -3.31 14.89
N THR A 28 -4.84 -2.50 14.60
CA THR A 28 -5.76 -2.72 13.46
C THR A 28 -5.57 -1.60 12.45
N VAL A 29 -5.30 -1.97 11.20
CA VAL A 29 -5.20 -1.09 10.04
C VAL A 29 -6.31 -1.47 9.07
N THR A 30 -7.37 -0.68 8.99
CA THR A 30 -8.56 -1.05 8.21
C THR A 30 -9.28 0.12 7.55
N GLY A 31 -9.78 -0.07 6.34
CA GLY A 31 -10.54 0.96 5.63
C GLY A 31 -9.72 2.19 5.28
N ASN A 32 -8.41 2.05 5.05
CA ASN A 32 -7.55 3.16 4.65
C ASN A 32 -7.24 3.12 3.15
N ASN A 33 -6.95 4.30 2.58
CA ASN A 33 -6.47 4.47 1.22
C ASN A 33 -5.00 4.94 1.25
N PHE A 34 -4.08 4.17 0.66
CA PHE A 34 -2.68 4.53 0.46
C PHE A 34 -2.44 4.78 -1.04
N SER A 35 -2.15 6.02 -1.42
CA SER A 35 -2.04 6.40 -2.82
C SER A 35 -0.94 7.40 -3.12
N ASN A 36 -0.44 7.40 -4.36
CA ASN A 36 0.45 8.44 -4.87
C ASN A 36 -0.35 9.53 -5.63
N SER A 37 0.33 10.34 -6.45
CA SER A 37 -0.28 11.42 -7.27
C SER A 37 -0.76 10.95 -8.65
N TYR A 38 -1.03 9.67 -8.84
CA TYR A 38 -1.60 9.16 -10.09
C TYR A 38 -2.95 9.83 -10.38
N ILE A 39 -3.09 10.35 -11.61
CA ILE A 39 -4.30 11.07 -12.05
C ILE A 39 -5.00 10.39 -13.22
N GLY A 40 -4.62 9.15 -13.55
CA GLY A 40 -5.15 8.43 -14.72
C GLY A 40 -4.23 8.52 -15.94
N ASN A 41 -4.48 7.68 -16.95
CA ASN A 41 -3.79 7.67 -18.24
C ASN A 41 -2.25 7.60 -18.13
N GLY A 42 -1.70 6.89 -17.13
CA GLY A 42 -0.25 6.80 -16.95
C GLY A 42 0.39 8.11 -16.46
N GLN A 43 -0.41 9.13 -16.13
CA GLN A 43 0.06 10.44 -15.72
C GLN A 43 0.09 10.59 -14.20
N VAL A 44 1.07 11.35 -13.72
CA VAL A 44 1.21 11.77 -12.32
C VAL A 44 1.18 13.29 -12.23
N LYS A 45 0.46 13.83 -11.24
CA LYS A 45 0.25 15.29 -11.11
C LYS A 45 1.53 16.08 -10.82
N ARG A 46 2.59 15.46 -10.27
CA ARG A 46 3.84 16.12 -9.86
C ARG A 46 5.08 15.37 -10.37
N ARG A 47 6.09 16.11 -10.85
CA ARG A 47 7.32 15.57 -11.49
C ARG A 47 8.30 14.97 -10.47
N THR A 48 8.77 13.76 -10.81
CA THR A 48 10.01 13.03 -10.46
C THR A 48 10.51 12.90 -9.01
N ASN A 49 10.28 13.84 -8.09
CA ASN A 49 10.80 13.74 -6.71
C ASN A 49 9.79 13.19 -5.68
N ASP A 50 8.49 13.12 -6.01
CA ASP A 50 7.42 12.66 -5.11
C ASP A 50 7.10 11.16 -5.24
N LEU A 51 7.95 10.38 -5.92
CA LEU A 51 7.73 8.95 -6.17
C LEU A 51 8.02 8.05 -4.96
N LYS A 52 8.46 8.59 -3.82
CA LYS A 52 8.69 7.79 -2.60
C LYS A 52 7.44 7.78 -1.71
N ALA A 53 6.28 7.50 -2.28
CA ALA A 53 5.08 7.28 -1.48
C ALA A 53 5.13 5.87 -0.88
N ALA A 54 5.77 5.66 0.27
CA ALA A 54 5.84 4.34 0.88
C ALA A 54 4.51 4.00 1.58
N GLY A 55 4.05 2.75 1.47
CA GLY A 55 2.80 2.31 2.08
C GLY A 55 2.94 1.97 3.56
N LEU A 56 2.67 0.71 3.90
CA LEU A 56 2.76 0.18 5.25
C LEU A 56 4.08 -0.53 5.49
N THR A 57 4.82 -0.15 6.53
CA THR A 57 6.03 -0.84 6.97
C THR A 57 5.75 -1.62 8.25
N LEU A 58 5.91 -2.94 8.19
CA LEU A 58 5.83 -3.86 9.32
C LEU A 58 7.25 -4.23 9.76
N ASP A 59 7.74 -3.59 10.81
CA ASP A 59 9.11 -3.70 11.26
C ASP A 59 9.21 -4.53 12.55
N LYS A 60 9.63 -5.79 12.38
CA LYS A 60 9.92 -6.72 13.48
C LYS A 60 8.78 -6.81 14.50
N THR A 61 7.55 -6.98 14.01
CA THR A 61 6.32 -6.76 14.77
C THR A 61 5.40 -7.98 14.79
N ARG A 62 4.37 -7.98 15.65
CA ARG A 62 3.41 -9.08 15.72
C ARG A 62 2.03 -8.68 16.23
N GLY A 63 1.01 -9.48 15.91
CA GLY A 63 -0.36 -9.26 16.37
C GLY A 63 -0.98 -8.02 15.72
N VAL A 64 -0.92 -7.98 14.39
CA VAL A 64 -1.43 -6.86 13.57
C VAL A 64 -2.51 -7.38 12.63
N THR A 65 -3.59 -6.62 12.46
CA THR A 65 -4.59 -6.89 11.42
C THR A 65 -4.53 -5.79 10.39
N VAL A 66 -4.27 -6.15 9.13
CA VAL A 66 -4.28 -5.27 7.96
C VAL A 66 -5.36 -5.78 7.03
N SER A 67 -6.55 -5.19 7.10
CA SER A 67 -7.68 -5.69 6.32
C SER A 67 -8.61 -4.61 5.78
N GLY A 68 -9.11 -4.77 4.56
CA GLY A 68 -10.03 -3.81 3.96
C GLY A 68 -9.36 -2.51 3.53
N ASN A 69 -8.08 -2.52 3.14
CA ASN A 69 -7.35 -1.34 2.70
C ASN A 69 -7.11 -1.36 1.18
N LEU A 70 -6.98 -0.18 0.59
CA LEU A 70 -6.52 0.03 -0.77
C LEU A 70 -5.08 0.55 -0.75
N PHE A 71 -4.20 -0.09 -1.53
CA PHE A 71 -2.87 0.39 -1.84
C PHE A 71 -2.76 0.56 -3.37
N SER A 72 -2.54 1.79 -3.84
CA SER A 72 -2.54 2.09 -5.28
C SER A 72 -1.36 2.96 -5.68
N SER A 73 -0.53 2.47 -6.61
CA SER A 73 0.60 3.20 -7.21
C SER A 73 1.66 3.73 -6.23
N VAL A 74 1.63 3.29 -4.97
CA VAL A 74 2.66 3.59 -3.96
C VAL A 74 4.00 2.92 -4.31
N ARG A 75 5.11 3.54 -3.92
CA ARG A 75 6.49 3.12 -4.24
C ARG A 75 7.44 3.50 -3.08
N PRO A 76 8.44 2.67 -2.71
CA PRO A 76 8.87 1.48 -3.43
C PRO A 76 7.92 0.28 -3.26
N LYS A 77 7.27 0.14 -2.09
CA LYS A 77 6.32 -0.96 -1.83
C LYS A 77 5.05 -0.46 -1.14
N ALA A 78 3.93 -1.12 -1.44
CA ALA A 78 2.68 -1.00 -0.70
C ALA A 78 2.78 -1.55 0.71
N VAL A 79 3.47 -2.68 0.86
CA VAL A 79 3.78 -3.26 2.17
C VAL A 79 5.24 -3.67 2.16
N GLU A 80 6.01 -3.19 3.12
CA GLU A 80 7.36 -3.66 3.43
C GLU A 80 7.32 -4.51 4.69
N VAL A 81 7.96 -5.68 4.65
CA VAL A 81 8.04 -6.60 5.77
C VAL A 81 9.50 -6.75 6.16
N ILE A 82 9.84 -6.30 7.37
CA ILE A 82 11.16 -6.49 7.97
C ILE A 82 11.02 -7.59 9.02
N GLU A 83 11.76 -8.67 8.80
CA GLU A 83 11.70 -9.87 9.63
C GLU A 83 12.45 -9.72 10.97
N PRO A 84 11.99 -10.41 12.03
CA PRO A 84 10.83 -11.31 12.06
C PRO A 84 9.51 -10.56 12.27
N THR A 85 8.54 -10.76 11.37
CA THR A 85 7.17 -10.25 11.52
C THR A 85 6.20 -11.40 11.39
N THR A 86 5.41 -11.65 12.45
CA THR A 86 4.54 -12.84 12.56
C THR A 86 3.17 -12.52 13.15
N HIS A 87 2.23 -13.46 13.12
CA HIS A 87 0.88 -13.27 13.68
C HIS A 87 0.18 -12.04 13.10
N VAL A 88 0.26 -11.90 11.78
CA VAL A 88 -0.41 -10.84 11.01
C VAL A 88 -1.61 -11.44 10.28
N ILE A 89 -2.75 -10.75 10.32
CA ILE A 89 -3.85 -11.01 9.40
C ILE A 89 -3.72 -9.97 8.28
N PHE A 90 -3.36 -10.41 7.09
CA PHE A 90 -3.31 -9.58 5.88
C PHE A 90 -4.39 -10.08 4.92
N GLY A 91 -5.54 -9.41 4.86
CA GLY A 91 -6.59 -9.90 3.98
C GLY A 91 -7.70 -8.94 3.63
N ASN A 92 -8.48 -9.26 2.60
CA ASN A 92 -9.47 -8.35 2.02
C ASN A 92 -8.86 -7.00 1.62
N ASN A 93 -7.59 -6.98 1.19
CA ASN A 93 -6.92 -5.77 0.71
C ASN A 93 -6.91 -5.76 -0.83
N LEU A 94 -6.89 -4.57 -1.42
CA LEU A 94 -6.73 -4.36 -2.86
C LEU A 94 -5.39 -3.67 -3.12
N LEU A 95 -4.55 -4.29 -3.93
CA LEU A 95 -3.24 -3.80 -4.34
C LEU A 95 -3.30 -3.53 -5.85
N ILE A 96 -3.19 -2.27 -6.27
CA ILE A 96 -3.21 -1.87 -7.68
C ILE A 96 -1.88 -1.22 -8.04
N ASP A 97 -1.19 -1.77 -9.04
CA ASP A 97 0.06 -1.17 -9.54
C ASP A 97 1.07 -0.94 -8.41
N VAL A 98 1.40 -1.99 -7.65
CA VAL A 98 2.33 -1.89 -6.51
C VAL A 98 3.20 -3.14 -6.39
N GLU A 99 4.40 -2.96 -5.87
CA GLU A 99 5.18 -4.05 -5.28
C GLU A 99 4.80 -4.22 -3.81
N SER A 100 4.90 -5.44 -3.27
CA SER A 100 4.56 -5.70 -1.87
C SER A 100 5.24 -6.95 -1.34
N ASP A 101 5.70 -6.90 -0.09
CA ASP A 101 6.32 -8.00 0.63
C ASP A 101 5.32 -8.83 1.46
N HIS A 102 4.01 -8.60 1.33
CA HIS A 102 3.01 -9.25 2.20
C HIS A 102 3.07 -10.79 2.16
N GLU A 103 3.55 -11.39 1.07
CA GLU A 103 3.77 -12.84 0.95
C GLU A 103 4.88 -13.39 1.87
N LYS A 104 5.78 -12.52 2.37
CA LYS A 104 6.83 -12.89 3.33
C LYS A 104 6.31 -13.05 4.76
N LEU A 105 5.05 -12.72 5.03
CA LEU A 105 4.47 -12.83 6.36
C LEU A 105 4.38 -14.31 6.77
N THR A 106 5.21 -14.72 7.71
CA THR A 106 5.23 -16.08 8.27
C THR A 106 4.32 -16.18 9.50
N GLU A 107 3.84 -17.39 9.82
CA GLU A 107 2.91 -17.62 10.94
C GLU A 107 1.71 -16.65 10.93
N SER A 108 1.22 -16.36 9.72
CA SER A 108 0.30 -15.28 9.44
C SER A 108 -0.77 -15.76 8.47
N ILE A 109 -1.91 -15.05 8.43
CA ILE A 109 -2.99 -15.35 7.50
C ILE A 109 -2.95 -14.35 6.37
N ILE A 110 -2.75 -14.84 5.15
CA ILE A 110 -2.87 -14.07 3.91
C ILE A 110 -4.08 -14.62 3.16
N LYS A 111 -5.18 -13.85 3.08
CA LYS A 111 -6.43 -14.31 2.43
C LYS A 111 -7.19 -13.17 1.76
N ASN A 112 -7.84 -13.46 0.63
CA ASN A 112 -8.71 -12.51 -0.07
C ASN A 112 -8.01 -11.17 -0.44
N THR A 113 -6.72 -11.22 -0.75
CA THR A 113 -6.01 -10.06 -1.30
C THR A 113 -6.15 -10.09 -2.82
N LEU A 114 -6.66 -9.02 -3.40
CA LEU A 114 -6.72 -8.85 -4.85
C LEU A 114 -5.54 -8.00 -5.32
N ILE A 115 -4.77 -8.51 -6.28
CA ILE A 115 -3.67 -7.79 -6.92
C ILE A 115 -4.08 -7.50 -8.36
N ALA A 116 -3.97 -6.24 -8.78
CA ALA A 116 -4.28 -5.80 -10.12
C ALA A 116 -3.13 -4.92 -10.69
N PRO A 117 -2.87 -4.99 -12.01
CA PRO A 117 -1.89 -4.13 -12.66
C PRO A 117 -2.39 -2.68 -12.78
N ALA A 118 -1.51 -1.78 -13.20
CA ALA A 118 -1.94 -0.46 -13.69
C ALA A 118 -2.88 -0.62 -14.89
N GLU A 119 -3.90 0.22 -15.01
CA GLU A 119 -4.71 0.28 -16.22
C GLU A 119 -3.84 0.62 -17.44
N SER A 120 -4.06 -0.11 -18.54
CA SER A 120 -3.38 0.17 -19.79
C SER A 120 -3.89 1.48 -20.39
N VAL A 121 -2.98 2.41 -20.64
CA VAL A 121 -3.31 3.66 -21.32
C VAL A 121 -3.54 3.34 -22.79
N LYS A 122 -4.78 3.42 -23.27
CA LYS A 122 -5.03 3.43 -24.71
C LYS A 122 -4.40 4.70 -25.28
N PRO A 123 -3.57 4.63 -26.34
CA PRO A 123 -3.01 5.82 -26.94
C PRO A 123 -4.13 6.77 -27.35
N GLU A 124 -4.07 8.02 -26.90
CA GLU A 124 -4.98 9.08 -27.36
C GLU A 124 -4.92 9.13 -28.88
N ALA A 125 -6.09 8.99 -29.54
CA ALA A 125 -6.19 9.21 -30.96
C ALA A 125 -5.76 10.66 -31.23
N LYS A 126 -4.67 10.84 -31.99
CA LYS A 126 -4.24 12.18 -32.41
C LYS A 126 -5.43 12.91 -33.04
N PRO A 127 -5.69 14.18 -32.68
CA PRO A 127 -6.66 14.98 -33.39
C PRO A 127 -6.26 14.98 -34.87
N SER A 128 -7.21 14.68 -35.76
CA SER A 128 -7.00 14.85 -37.20
C SER A 128 -6.64 16.32 -37.44
N GLU A 129 -5.43 16.60 -37.92
CA GLU A 129 -5.09 17.91 -38.46
C GLU A 129 -6.10 18.22 -39.59
N LYS A 130 -6.82 19.34 -39.44
CA LYS A 130 -7.62 19.96 -40.49
C LYS A 130 -6.85 21.13 -41.07
#